data_AF-A0A963AQ46-F1
#
_entry.id   AF-A0A963AQ46-F1
#
_cell.length_a   1.000
_cell.length_b   1.000
_cell.length_c   1.000
_cell.angle_alpha   90.00
_cell.angle_beta   90.00
_cell.angle_gamma   90.00
#
_symmetry.space_group_name_H-M   'P 1'
#
loop_
_entity.id
_entity.type
_entity.pdbx_description
1 polymer ?
#
loop_
_entity_poly.entity_id
_entity_poly.type
_entity_poly.pdbx_seq_one_letter_code
_entity_poly.pdbx_strand_id
1 'polypeptide(L)'
;MIRKGLIDWKKLGGEFDIGAAREAILNQPEWPQGLDFAIIPNRSKFNLKTLSLADVRSILEHRENVDPGDIDGLLQAFTDWVDADDNEMPQGAERSYYEELGMNNMPANIFFKVPTELLYVRGFDEAFNDIDVDGVFTVYGNHKGVDFGSASRKTLLLIPGMTEAAVELILESRKTI
;
A
#
# COMPACT_ATOMS: atom_id res chain seq x y z
N MET A 1 -9.19 13.58 20.31
CA MET A 1 -9.48 12.13 20.41
C MET A 1 -10.30 11.76 19.19
N ILE A 2 -9.67 11.25 18.12
CA ILE A 2 -10.36 10.94 16.85
C ILE A 2 -11.08 9.59 17.04
N ARG A 3 -12.41 9.61 17.15
CA ARG A 3 -13.21 8.38 17.13
C ARG A 3 -13.31 7.90 15.69
N LYS A 4 -12.55 6.86 15.33
CA LYS A 4 -12.76 6.10 14.10
C LYS A 4 -14.14 5.43 14.18
N GLY A 5 -15.15 6.02 13.56
CA GLY A 5 -16.43 5.36 13.31
C GLY A 5 -16.25 4.36 12.17
N LEU A 6 -16.04 3.08 12.49
CA LEU A 6 -16.06 2.00 11.51
C LEU A 6 -17.52 1.69 11.15
N ILE A 7 -17.93 2.04 9.92
CA ILE A 7 -19.21 1.57 9.36
C ILE A 7 -19.02 0.10 8.97
N ASP A 8 -19.77 -0.79 9.61
CA ASP A 8 -19.76 -2.23 9.34
C ASP A 8 -20.68 -2.57 8.14
N TRP A 9 -20.10 -2.55 6.94
CA TRP A 9 -20.82 -2.80 5.69
C TRP A 9 -21.39 -4.21 5.55
N LYS A 10 -20.92 -5.20 6.32
CA LYS A 10 -21.50 -6.56 6.28
C LYS A 10 -22.94 -6.59 6.80
N LYS A 11 -23.35 -5.61 7.60
CA LYS A 11 -24.74 -5.48 8.10
C LYS A 11 -25.72 -4.86 7.09
N LEU A 12 -25.22 -4.36 5.96
CA LEU A 12 -26.02 -3.63 4.96
C LEU A 12 -26.22 -4.39 3.64
N GLY A 13 -25.76 -5.65 3.56
CA GLY A 13 -26.33 -6.65 2.65
C GLY A 13 -25.99 -6.55 1.16
N GLY A 14 -24.98 -5.78 0.73
CA GLY A 14 -24.60 -5.66 -0.69
C GLY A 14 -23.11 -5.47 -0.96
N GLU A 15 -22.70 -5.56 -2.23
CA GLU A 15 -21.41 -5.05 -2.71
C GLU A 15 -21.28 -3.56 -2.35
N PHE A 16 -20.07 -3.14 -1.97
CA PHE A 16 -19.81 -1.77 -1.53
C PHE A 16 -20.12 -0.75 -2.65
N ASP A 17 -21.19 0.01 -2.49
CA ASP A 17 -21.59 1.11 -3.37
C ASP A 17 -21.13 2.45 -2.75
N ILE A 18 -20.22 3.14 -3.44
CA ILE A 18 -19.68 4.45 -3.02
C ILE A 18 -20.77 5.52 -2.96
N GLY A 19 -21.73 5.49 -3.88
CA GLY A 19 -22.88 6.39 -3.89
C GLY A 19 -23.77 6.14 -2.68
N ALA A 20 -24.11 4.88 -2.38
CA ALA A 20 -24.89 4.54 -1.20
C ALA A 20 -24.16 4.85 0.11
N ALA A 21 -22.84 4.61 0.17
CA ALA A 21 -22.01 4.96 1.32
C ALA A 21 -21.97 6.48 1.53
N ARG A 22 -21.81 7.25 0.45
CA ARG A 22 -21.86 8.71 0.47
C ARG A 22 -23.22 9.21 0.94
N GLU A 23 -24.31 8.70 0.41
CA GLU A 23 -25.67 9.07 0.83
C GLU A 23 -25.94 8.72 2.28
N ALA A 24 -25.55 7.53 2.74
CA ALA A 24 -25.72 7.12 4.14
C ALA A 24 -24.91 7.99 5.11
N ILE A 25 -23.72 8.43 4.70
CA ILE A 25 -22.88 9.37 5.44
C ILE A 25 -23.55 10.75 5.47
N LEU A 26 -23.94 11.31 4.32
CA LEU A 26 -24.55 12.63 4.24
C LEU A 26 -25.89 12.73 5.00
N ASN A 27 -26.62 11.63 5.12
CA ASN A 27 -27.91 11.57 5.79
C ASN A 27 -27.83 11.23 7.30
N GLN A 28 -26.63 11.16 7.92
CA GLN A 28 -26.56 10.99 9.38
C GLN A 28 -26.98 12.27 10.12
N PRO A 29 -27.81 12.15 11.17
CA PRO A 29 -28.48 13.28 11.79
C PRO A 29 -27.55 14.25 12.52
N GLU A 30 -26.37 13.81 12.98
CA GLU A 30 -25.41 14.67 13.69
C GLU A 30 -23.97 14.28 13.35
N TRP A 31 -23.29 15.11 12.55
CA TRP A 31 -21.84 15.05 12.38
C TRP A 31 -21.15 15.92 13.42
N PRO A 32 -20.04 15.46 14.05
CA PRO A 32 -19.19 16.35 14.81
C PRO A 32 -18.74 17.51 13.92
N GLN A 33 -18.97 18.76 14.34
CA GLN A 33 -18.49 19.92 13.58
C GLN A 33 -16.95 19.89 13.47
N GLY A 34 -16.44 20.22 12.28
CA GLY A 34 -14.99 20.29 12.01
C GLY A 34 -14.32 18.94 11.69
N LEU A 35 -15.08 17.93 11.24
CA LEU A 35 -14.54 16.65 10.80
C LEU A 35 -14.61 16.51 9.27
N ASP A 36 -13.46 16.30 8.63
CA ASP A 36 -13.37 15.88 7.23
C ASP A 36 -13.28 14.34 7.15
N PHE A 37 -14.02 13.73 6.22
CA PHE A 37 -13.93 12.30 5.94
C PHE A 37 -13.68 12.06 4.45
N ALA A 38 -13.00 10.95 4.15
CA ALA A 38 -12.81 10.47 2.79
C ALA A 38 -13.02 8.95 2.74
N ILE A 39 -13.69 8.48 1.68
CA ILE A 39 -13.74 7.07 1.32
C ILE A 39 -12.70 6.85 0.21
N ILE A 40 -11.70 6.04 0.51
CA ILE A 40 -10.64 5.71 -0.45
C ILE A 40 -10.80 4.25 -0.86
N PRO A 41 -11.12 3.95 -2.13
CA PRO A 41 -11.25 2.58 -2.59
C PRO A 41 -9.91 1.84 -2.51
N ASN A 42 -9.87 0.60 -2.00
CA ASN A 42 -8.62 -0.16 -1.98
C ASN A 42 -8.02 -0.40 -3.37
N ARG A 43 -8.86 -0.44 -4.42
CA ARG A 43 -8.41 -0.52 -5.83
C ARG A 43 -7.63 0.71 -6.30
N SER A 44 -7.67 1.80 -5.54
CA SER A 44 -6.90 3.03 -5.80
C SER A 44 -5.45 2.94 -5.29
N LYS A 45 -5.04 1.79 -4.74
CA LYS A 45 -3.76 1.52 -4.08
C LYS A 45 -3.12 0.25 -4.64
N PHE A 46 -1.81 0.13 -4.55
CA PHE A 46 -1.09 -1.10 -4.89
C PHE A 46 -1.44 -2.21 -3.88
N ASN A 47 -1.91 -3.35 -4.35
CA ASN A 47 -2.22 -4.47 -3.48
C ASN A 47 -1.01 -5.37 -3.31
N LEU A 48 -0.39 -5.32 -2.13
CA LEU A 48 0.82 -6.07 -1.80
C LEU A 48 0.65 -7.57 -2.12
N LYS A 49 -0.53 -8.15 -1.88
CA LYS A 49 -0.83 -9.58 -2.13
C LYS A 49 -0.80 -10.00 -3.58
N THR A 50 -0.75 -9.04 -4.50
CA THR A 50 -0.83 -9.29 -5.92
C THR A 50 0.35 -8.73 -6.70
N LEU A 51 1.26 -8.01 -6.03
CA LEU A 51 2.50 -7.56 -6.61
C LEU A 51 3.38 -8.77 -6.91
N SER A 52 3.78 -8.91 -8.16
CA SER A 52 4.85 -9.82 -8.53
C SER A 52 6.21 -9.25 -8.16
N LEU A 53 7.23 -10.09 -8.09
CA LEU A 53 8.60 -9.64 -7.88
C LEU A 53 9.06 -8.64 -8.98
N ALA A 54 8.54 -8.78 -10.19
CA ALA A 54 8.77 -7.82 -11.28
C ALA A 54 8.13 -6.46 -10.98
N ASP A 55 6.91 -6.43 -10.42
CA ASP A 55 6.27 -5.17 -10.01
C ASP A 55 7.06 -4.49 -8.89
N VAL A 56 7.51 -5.25 -7.89
CA VAL A 56 8.35 -4.73 -6.79
C VAL A 56 9.66 -4.18 -7.34
N ARG A 57 10.33 -4.91 -8.24
CA ARG A 57 11.54 -4.44 -8.91
C ARG A 57 11.30 -3.11 -9.61
N SER A 58 10.28 -3.03 -10.47
CA SER A 58 10.02 -1.80 -11.22
C SER A 58 9.63 -0.63 -10.31
N ILE A 59 8.95 -0.88 -9.19
CA ILE A 59 8.69 0.16 -8.18
C ILE A 59 10.01 0.64 -7.58
N LEU A 60 10.91 -0.26 -7.16
CA LEU A 60 12.21 0.07 -6.58
C LEU A 60 13.12 0.82 -7.57
N GLU A 61 13.19 0.38 -8.83
CA GLU A 61 13.92 1.04 -9.92
C GLU A 61 13.41 2.47 -10.18
N HIS A 62 12.14 2.74 -9.87
CA HIS A 62 11.54 4.05 -10.02
C HIS A 62 11.80 4.99 -8.83
N ARG A 63 12.30 4.47 -7.70
CA ARG A 63 12.57 5.29 -6.50
C ARG A 63 13.89 6.03 -6.67
N GLU A 64 13.86 7.34 -6.42
CA GLU A 64 15.07 8.16 -6.41
C GLU A 64 16.01 7.82 -5.23
N ASN A 65 15.47 7.28 -4.14
CA ASN A 65 16.19 6.96 -2.91
C ASN A 65 16.76 5.53 -2.90
N VAL A 66 16.69 4.78 -4.01
CA VAL A 66 17.20 3.41 -4.11
C VAL A 66 18.37 3.37 -5.08
N ASP A 67 19.53 2.91 -4.61
CA ASP A 67 20.67 2.65 -5.49
C ASP A 67 20.37 1.43 -6.38
N PRO A 68 20.56 1.51 -7.71
CA PRO A 68 20.41 0.36 -8.60
C PRO A 68 21.20 -0.89 -8.17
N GLY A 69 22.33 -0.72 -7.48
CA GLY A 69 23.14 -1.81 -6.95
C GLY A 69 22.50 -2.58 -5.79
N ASP A 70 21.56 -1.96 -5.07
CA ASP A 70 20.91 -2.55 -3.89
C ASP A 70 19.60 -3.28 -4.23
N ILE A 71 19.07 -3.10 -5.44
CA ILE A 71 17.76 -3.64 -5.86
C ILE A 71 17.69 -5.15 -5.68
N ASP A 72 18.74 -5.89 -6.06
CA ASP A 72 18.73 -7.35 -5.95
C ASP A 72 18.74 -7.82 -4.49
N GLY A 73 19.36 -7.05 -3.58
CA GLY A 73 19.32 -7.31 -2.14
C GLY A 73 17.94 -7.02 -1.55
N LEU A 74 17.34 -5.89 -1.92
CA LEU A 74 15.97 -5.54 -1.51
C LEU A 74 14.94 -6.58 -1.98
N LEU A 75 15.09 -7.11 -3.19
CA LEU A 75 14.20 -8.16 -3.70
C LEU A 75 14.38 -9.50 -2.98
N GLN A 76 15.60 -9.84 -2.55
CA GLN A 76 15.85 -11.00 -1.70
C GLN A 76 15.18 -10.81 -0.33
N ALA A 77 15.40 -9.67 0.32
CA ALA A 77 14.75 -9.35 1.59
C ALA A 77 13.22 -9.37 1.51
N PHE A 78 12.64 -8.86 0.42
CA PHE A 78 11.21 -8.96 0.18
C PHE A 78 10.74 -10.41 0.02
N THR A 79 11.55 -11.27 -0.60
CA THR A 79 11.22 -12.69 -0.82
C THR A 79 11.21 -13.44 0.50
N ASP A 80 12.27 -13.35 1.29
CA ASP A 80 12.39 -13.95 2.63
C ASP A 80 11.26 -13.46 3.56
N TRP A 81 10.84 -12.20 3.44
CA TRP A 81 9.71 -11.70 4.23
C TRP A 81 8.38 -12.41 3.94
N VAL A 82 8.11 -12.76 2.68
CA VAL A 82 6.78 -13.25 2.24
C VAL A 82 6.70 -14.75 2.08
N ASP A 83 7.82 -15.44 1.94
CA ASP A 83 7.82 -16.89 1.80
C ASP A 83 7.54 -17.59 3.14
N ALA A 84 7.44 -18.91 3.11
CA ALA A 84 6.94 -19.70 4.24
C ALA A 84 8.04 -20.44 5.01
N ASP A 85 9.30 -20.30 4.59
CA ASP A 85 10.43 -21.00 5.21
C ASP A 85 11.33 -20.02 5.97
N ASP A 86 12.48 -20.50 6.47
CA ASP A 86 13.43 -19.68 7.24
C ASP A 86 14.81 -19.68 6.53
N ASN A 87 14.85 -19.98 5.22
CA ASN A 87 16.11 -20.05 4.47
C ASN A 87 16.51 -18.66 3.98
N GLU A 88 17.45 -18.05 4.69
CA GLU A 88 17.93 -16.71 4.34
C GLU A 88 18.67 -16.70 3.00
N MET A 89 18.24 -15.82 2.09
CA MET A 89 18.97 -15.54 0.85
C MET A 89 20.27 -14.76 1.12
N PRO A 90 21.26 -14.75 0.20
CA PRO A 90 22.57 -14.11 0.44
C PRO A 90 22.54 -12.64 0.89
N GLN A 91 21.53 -11.89 0.45
CA GLN A 91 21.26 -10.52 0.89
C GLN A 91 19.82 -10.37 1.41
N GLY A 92 19.22 -11.48 1.81
CA GLY A 92 17.90 -11.54 2.39
C GLY A 92 17.87 -11.11 3.85
N ALA A 93 16.83 -11.53 4.56
CA ALA A 93 16.62 -11.25 5.97
C ALA A 93 15.57 -12.21 6.55
N GLU A 94 16.03 -13.11 7.41
CA GLU A 94 15.19 -14.09 8.11
C GLU A 94 15.21 -13.89 9.62
N ARG A 95 14.71 -14.88 10.35
CA ARG A 95 14.62 -14.85 11.82
C ARG A 95 15.90 -14.38 12.52
N SER A 96 17.07 -14.85 12.09
CA SER A 96 18.36 -14.41 12.62
C SER A 96 18.52 -12.90 12.55
N TYR A 97 18.28 -12.31 11.39
CA TYR A 97 18.40 -10.87 11.17
C TYR A 97 17.46 -10.07 12.09
N TYR A 98 16.19 -10.46 12.20
CA TYR A 98 15.23 -9.71 13.00
C TYR A 98 15.42 -9.90 14.52
N GLU A 99 15.86 -11.08 14.96
CA GLU A 99 16.20 -11.33 16.37
C GLU A 99 17.36 -10.45 16.83
N GLU A 100 18.37 -10.22 15.98
CA GLU A 100 19.48 -9.29 16.27
C GLU A 100 19.00 -7.84 16.42
N LEU A 101 17.92 -7.46 15.73
CA LEU A 101 17.25 -6.17 15.87
C LEU A 101 16.26 -6.10 17.05
N GLY A 102 16.14 -7.17 17.84
CA GLY A 102 15.21 -7.28 18.96
C GLY A 102 13.75 -7.53 18.56
N MET A 103 13.50 -7.90 17.30
CA MET A 103 12.19 -8.19 16.73
C MET A 103 11.93 -9.70 16.71
N ASN A 104 11.58 -10.25 17.88
CA ASN A 104 11.30 -11.68 18.01
C ASN A 104 10.09 -12.13 17.17
N ASN A 105 10.18 -13.33 16.58
CA ASN A 105 9.14 -13.95 15.73
C ASN A 105 8.85 -13.18 14.43
N MET A 106 9.87 -12.54 13.85
CA MET A 106 9.84 -11.96 12.50
C MET A 106 10.89 -12.68 11.61
N PRO A 107 10.69 -12.78 10.28
CA PRO A 107 9.44 -12.46 9.62
C PRO A 107 8.32 -13.39 10.09
N ALA A 108 7.08 -13.03 9.78
CA ALA A 108 5.93 -13.87 10.14
C ALA A 108 5.79 -15.09 9.20
N ASN A 109 6.63 -15.17 8.17
CA ASN A 109 6.68 -16.16 7.08
C ASN A 109 5.29 -16.39 6.48
N ILE A 110 4.59 -15.26 6.31
CA ILE A 110 3.28 -15.15 5.70
C ILE A 110 3.18 -13.80 5.00
N PHE A 111 2.22 -13.69 4.10
CA PHE A 111 1.94 -12.42 3.44
C PHE A 111 1.57 -11.30 4.43
N PHE A 112 1.88 -10.04 4.06
CA PHE A 112 1.59 -8.82 4.82
C PHE A 112 0.17 -8.79 5.41
N LYS A 113 0.08 -8.54 6.73
CA LYS A 113 -1.16 -8.34 7.49
C LYS A 113 -1.63 -6.90 7.44
N VAL A 114 -0.70 -5.95 7.34
CA VAL A 114 -0.96 -4.51 7.22
C VAL A 114 0.05 -3.88 6.26
N PRO A 115 -0.30 -2.78 5.56
CA PRO A 115 0.63 -2.15 4.62
C PRO A 115 1.95 -1.72 5.27
N THR A 116 1.91 -1.19 6.49
CA THR A 116 3.10 -0.69 7.21
C THR A 116 4.15 -1.76 7.50
N GLU A 117 3.81 -3.05 7.46
CA GLU A 117 4.80 -4.12 7.56
C GLU A 117 5.82 -4.09 6.43
N LEU A 118 5.49 -3.46 5.29
CA LEU A 118 6.43 -3.20 4.21
C LEU A 118 7.71 -2.49 4.70
N LEU A 119 7.60 -1.60 5.68
CA LEU A 119 8.74 -0.86 6.25
C LEU A 119 9.62 -1.71 7.18
N TYR A 120 9.18 -2.90 7.57
CA TYR A 120 10.01 -3.82 8.35
C TYR A 120 10.85 -4.75 7.47
N VAL A 121 10.52 -4.88 6.19
CA VAL A 121 11.39 -5.57 5.24
C VAL A 121 12.74 -4.86 5.23
N ARG A 122 13.84 -5.61 5.39
CA ARG A 122 15.19 -5.04 5.41
C ARG A 122 15.42 -4.07 4.25
N GLY A 123 15.76 -2.82 4.58
CA GLY A 123 16.05 -1.72 3.63
C GLY A 123 14.82 -1.00 3.05
N PHE A 124 13.60 -1.47 3.33
CA PHE A 124 12.39 -0.83 2.80
C PHE A 124 11.98 0.42 3.60
N ASP A 125 12.43 0.56 4.84
CA ASP A 125 12.28 1.79 5.61
C ASP A 125 12.98 2.97 4.93
N GLU A 126 14.19 2.75 4.39
CA GLU A 126 14.92 3.74 3.61
C GLU A 126 14.31 3.90 2.21
N ALA A 127 14.02 2.81 1.51
CA ALA A 127 13.46 2.83 0.15
C ALA A 127 12.09 3.53 0.04
N PHE A 128 11.32 3.57 1.14
CA PHE A 128 9.97 4.14 1.21
C PHE A 128 9.84 5.27 2.26
N ASN A 129 10.94 5.88 2.71
CA ASN A 129 10.91 6.91 3.77
C ASN A 129 10.05 8.16 3.45
N ASP A 130 9.91 8.51 2.17
CA ASP A 130 9.08 9.62 1.65
C ASP A 130 7.66 9.18 1.26
N ILE A 131 7.31 7.91 1.42
CA ILE A 131 6.02 7.35 1.03
C ILE A 131 5.12 7.13 2.23
N ASP A 132 3.90 7.65 2.14
CA ASP A 132 2.79 7.25 3.01
C ASP A 132 2.31 5.85 2.59
N VAL A 133 2.89 4.82 3.23
CA VAL A 133 2.64 3.41 2.87
C VAL A 133 1.16 3.05 3.01
N ASP A 134 0.48 3.51 4.06
CA ASP A 134 -0.95 3.26 4.24
C ASP A 134 -1.80 4.01 3.20
N GLY A 135 -1.33 5.16 2.71
CA GLY A 135 -1.96 5.92 1.64
C GLY A 135 -1.83 5.28 0.25
N VAL A 136 -0.73 4.57 -0.01
CA VAL A 136 -0.35 4.08 -1.35
C VAL A 136 -0.53 2.58 -1.54
N PHE A 137 -0.40 1.79 -0.48
CA PHE A 137 -0.50 0.33 -0.50
C PHE A 137 -1.73 -0.17 0.26
N THR A 138 -2.14 -1.39 -0.06
CA THR A 138 -3.21 -2.11 0.64
C THR A 138 -2.91 -3.60 0.69
N VAL A 139 -3.46 -4.26 1.69
CA VAL A 139 -3.52 -5.74 1.80
C VAL A 139 -4.93 -6.26 1.58
N TYR A 140 -5.88 -5.39 1.22
CA TYR A 140 -7.29 -5.71 1.06
C TYR A 140 -7.67 -5.88 -0.41
N GLY A 141 -8.58 -6.83 -0.67
CA GLY A 141 -8.96 -7.22 -2.02
C GLY A 141 -7.98 -8.18 -2.68
N ASN A 142 -8.18 -8.42 -3.98
CA ASN A 142 -7.39 -9.29 -4.85
C ASN A 142 -7.15 -8.68 -6.24
N HIS A 143 -7.37 -7.36 -6.38
CA HIS A 143 -7.16 -6.64 -7.63
C HIS A 143 -5.68 -6.60 -7.98
N LYS A 144 -5.38 -6.70 -9.28
CA LYS A 144 -4.06 -6.42 -9.84
C LYS A 144 -4.03 -5.00 -10.41
N GLY A 145 -2.89 -4.33 -10.29
CA GLY A 145 -2.71 -2.96 -10.74
C GLY A 145 -3.45 -1.93 -9.88
N VAL A 146 -3.58 -0.72 -10.40
CA VAL A 146 -4.17 0.44 -9.70
C VAL A 146 -5.26 1.03 -10.58
N ASP A 147 -6.40 1.40 -9.99
CA ASP A 147 -7.48 2.13 -10.68
C ASP A 147 -7.14 3.62 -10.81
N PHE A 148 -6.85 4.05 -12.04
CA PHE A 148 -6.46 5.43 -12.34
C PHE A 148 -7.63 6.41 -12.24
N GLY A 149 -8.88 5.97 -12.12
CA GLY A 149 -10.02 6.86 -11.88
C GLY A 149 -10.07 7.36 -10.44
N SER A 150 -9.49 6.61 -9.49
CA SER A 150 -9.58 6.88 -8.05
C SER A 150 -8.24 7.01 -7.33
N ALA A 151 -7.13 6.59 -7.95
CA ALA A 151 -5.79 6.65 -7.36
C ALA A 151 -5.36 8.05 -6.94
N SER A 152 -4.68 8.17 -5.81
CA SER A 152 -4.10 9.44 -5.39
C SER A 152 -2.96 9.87 -6.33
N ARG A 153 -2.60 11.17 -6.36
CA ARG A 153 -1.40 11.63 -7.09
C ARG A 153 -0.17 10.82 -6.67
N LYS A 154 0.05 10.64 -5.37
CA LYS A 154 1.18 9.89 -4.82
C LYS A 154 1.20 8.44 -5.32
N THR A 155 0.04 7.78 -5.36
CA THR A 155 -0.06 6.41 -5.89
C THR A 155 0.27 6.37 -7.38
N LEU A 156 -0.25 7.32 -8.16
CA LEU A 156 0.04 7.38 -9.60
C LEU A 156 1.52 7.63 -9.89
N LEU A 157 2.15 8.54 -9.13
CA LEU A 157 3.58 8.83 -9.27
C LEU A 157 4.49 7.66 -8.87
N LEU A 158 3.99 6.68 -8.12
CA LEU A 158 4.76 5.47 -7.81
C LEU A 158 4.65 4.41 -8.93
N ILE A 159 3.76 4.59 -9.91
CA ILE A 159 3.65 3.66 -11.05
C ILE A 159 4.89 3.83 -11.93
N PRO A 160 5.65 2.75 -12.20
CA PRO A 160 6.85 2.84 -13.03
C PRO A 160 6.57 3.48 -14.39
N GLY A 161 7.36 4.50 -14.73
CA GLY A 161 7.21 5.24 -15.98
C GLY A 161 6.15 6.35 -15.96
N MET A 162 5.46 6.59 -14.84
CA MET A 162 4.63 7.78 -14.70
C MET A 162 5.47 9.05 -14.53
N THR A 163 5.01 10.12 -15.15
CA THR A 163 5.59 11.47 -15.03
C THR A 163 4.56 12.41 -14.43
N GLU A 164 5.01 13.49 -13.80
CA GLU A 164 4.11 14.53 -13.29
C GLU A 164 3.14 15.06 -14.35
N ALA A 165 3.60 15.22 -15.59
CA ALA A 165 2.76 15.65 -16.71
C ALA A 165 1.66 14.62 -17.04
N ALA A 166 2.00 13.33 -17.07
CA ALA A 166 1.03 12.27 -17.30
C ALA A 166 0.01 12.17 -16.15
N VAL A 167 0.47 12.32 -14.90
CA VAL A 167 -0.40 12.33 -13.73
C VAL A 167 -1.34 13.53 -13.74
N GLU A 168 -0.88 14.72 -14.12
CA GLU A 168 -1.76 15.89 -14.23
C GLU A 168 -2.89 15.66 -15.23
N LEU A 169 -2.57 15.14 -16.43
CA LEU A 169 -3.58 14.82 -17.45
C LEU A 169 -4.64 13.83 -16.92
N ILE A 170 -4.21 12.82 -16.16
CA ILE A 170 -5.15 11.88 -15.52
C ILE A 170 -6.05 12.62 -14.54
N LEU A 171 -5.50 13.46 -13.65
CA LEU A 171 -6.27 14.17 -12.64
C LEU A 171 -7.22 15.21 -13.23
N GLU A 172 -6.81 15.89 -14.30
CA GLU A 172 -7.66 16.82 -15.04
C GLU A 172 -8.84 16.09 -15.69
N SER A 173 -8.60 14.94 -16.32
CA SER A 173 -9.65 14.14 -16.98
C SER A 173 -10.77 13.68 -16.02
N ARG A 174 -10.46 13.52 -14.74
CA ARG A 174 -11.45 13.16 -13.70
C ARG A 174 -12.41 14.28 -13.36
N LYS A 175 -12.04 15.55 -13.57
CA LYS A 175 -12.87 16.71 -13.24
C LYS A 175 -13.95 16.98 -14.29
N THR A 176 -13.79 16.41 -15.48
CA THR A 176 -14.68 16.61 -16.63
C THR A 176 -15.76 15.53 -16.76
N ILE A 177 -15.85 14.61 -15.80
CA ILE A 177 -16.84 13.51 -15.70
C ILE A 177 -17.78 13.85 -14.54
#